data_AF-A0A2V8VIZ7-F1
#
_entry.id   AF-A0A2V8VIZ7-F1
#
_cell.length_a   1.000
_cell.length_b   1.000
_cell.length_c   1.000
_cell.angle_alpha   90.00
_cell.angle_beta   90.00
_cell.angle_gamma   90.00
#
_symmetry.space_group_name_H-M   'P 1'
#
loop_
_entity.id
_entity.type
_entity.pdbx_description
1 polymer ?
#
loop_
_entity_poly.entity_id
_entity_poly.type
_entity_poly.pdbx_seq_one_letter_code
_entity_poly.pdbx_strand_id
1 'polypeptide(L)'
;MRLGRKAAYVAGAVSGALGGLVGNQGGIRSAAMLGFDIPKESFVATATAIALMVDAARMPVYFANDRTDLAGLWAAVLIACAGVVAGTLGGDKILRRLPEVLFRRLVSLLILSLGLFMLLRLRG
;
A
#
# COMPACT_ATOMS: atom_id res chain seq x y z
N MET A 1 9.26 5.90 -18.47
CA MET A 1 8.96 7.35 -18.52
C MET A 1 9.30 7.91 -17.16
N ARG A 2 10.24 8.86 -17.04
CA ARG A 2 10.60 9.46 -15.74
C ARG A 2 9.57 10.54 -15.41
N LEU A 3 8.70 10.29 -14.43
CA LEU A 3 7.71 11.29 -14.01
C LEU A 3 8.37 12.37 -13.12
N GLY A 4 8.08 13.64 -13.41
CA GLY A 4 8.59 14.78 -12.65
C GLY A 4 7.69 15.19 -11.48
N ARG A 5 8.11 16.20 -10.70
CA ARG A 5 7.41 16.69 -9.50
C ARG A 5 5.94 17.05 -9.72
N LYS A 6 5.61 17.69 -10.85
CA LYS A 6 4.21 18.03 -11.21
C LYS A 6 3.35 16.78 -11.35
N ALA A 7 3.91 15.71 -11.92
CA ALA A 7 3.21 14.45 -12.07
C ALA A 7 3.03 13.72 -10.74
N ALA A 8 3.92 13.91 -9.75
CA ALA A 8 3.72 13.37 -8.40
C ALA A 8 2.46 13.93 -7.72
N TYR A 9 2.21 15.24 -7.85
CA TYR A 9 0.98 15.84 -7.31
C TYR A 9 -0.28 15.31 -7.99
N VAL A 10 -0.27 15.23 -9.33
CA VAL A 10 -1.40 14.70 -10.10
C VAL A 10 -1.63 13.23 -9.77
N ALA A 11 -0.57 12.42 -9.75
CA ALA A 11 -0.64 11.01 -9.42
C ALA A 11 -1.15 10.78 -7.99
N GLY A 12 -0.74 11.61 -7.03
CA GLY A 12 -1.23 11.57 -5.65
C GLY A 12 -2.72 11.87 -5.58
N ALA A 13 -3.18 12.95 -6.24
CA ALA A 13 -4.59 13.33 -6.27
C ALA A 13 -5.46 12.23 -6.92
N VAL A 14 -5.04 11.72 -8.08
CA VAL A 14 -5.74 10.64 -8.79
C VAL A 14 -5.75 9.35 -7.99
N SER A 15 -4.61 8.98 -7.39
CA SER A 15 -4.52 7.78 -6.54
C SER A 15 -5.41 7.88 -5.30
N GLY A 16 -5.49 9.07 -4.68
CA GLY A 16 -6.36 9.32 -3.53
C GLY A 16 -7.84 9.21 -3.90
N ALA A 17 -8.25 9.88 -4.96
CA ALA A 17 -9.64 9.86 -5.45
C ALA A 17 -10.07 8.44 -5.86
N LEU A 18 -9.31 7.81 -6.77
CA LEU A 18 -9.65 6.48 -7.28
C LEU A 18 -9.59 5.42 -6.18
N GLY A 19 -8.57 5.45 -5.33
CA GLY A 19 -8.49 4.44 -4.28
C GLY A 19 -9.48 4.69 -3.13
N GLY A 20 -9.99 5.91 -2.95
CA GLY A 20 -11.16 6.18 -2.10
C GLY A 20 -12.44 5.55 -2.67
N LEU A 21 -12.66 5.66 -3.98
CA LEU A 21 -13.83 5.11 -4.67
C LEU A 21 -13.80 3.57 -4.81
N VAL A 22 -12.64 3.01 -5.17
CA VAL A 22 -12.44 1.58 -5.45
C VAL A 22 -12.12 0.78 -4.19
N GLY A 23 -11.74 1.46 -3.10
CA GLY A 23 -11.31 0.82 -1.85
C GLY A 23 -9.91 0.18 -1.90
N ASN A 24 -9.23 0.16 -3.05
CA ASN A 24 -7.91 -0.43 -3.23
C ASN A 24 -6.84 0.61 -3.59
N GLN A 25 -6.37 1.36 -2.60
CA GLN A 25 -5.34 2.41 -2.76
C GLN A 25 -3.94 1.86 -3.00
N GLY A 26 -3.64 0.65 -2.50
CA GLY A 26 -2.28 0.09 -2.49
C GLY A 26 -1.72 -0.16 -3.90
N GLY A 27 -2.50 -0.82 -4.76
CA GLY A 27 -2.08 -1.15 -6.12
C GLY A 27 -1.91 0.10 -7.01
N ILE A 28 -2.88 1.02 -6.97
CA ILE A 28 -2.88 2.25 -7.79
C ILE A 28 -1.69 3.14 -7.43
N ARG A 29 -1.45 3.36 -6.14
CA ARG A 29 -0.31 4.14 -5.65
C ARG A 29 1.01 3.51 -6.05
N SER A 30 1.14 2.20 -5.87
CA SER A 30 2.38 1.46 -6.21
C SER A 30 2.67 1.52 -7.70
N ALA A 31 1.64 1.44 -8.55
CA ALA A 31 1.76 1.60 -10.00
C ALA A 31 2.24 3.01 -10.38
N ALA A 32 1.67 4.05 -9.76
CA ALA A 32 2.12 5.42 -9.95
C ALA A 32 3.59 5.60 -9.51
N MET A 33 3.96 5.03 -8.36
CA MET A 33 5.31 5.11 -7.81
C MET A 33 6.36 4.39 -8.67
N LEU A 34 6.00 3.30 -9.36
CA LEU A 34 6.88 2.59 -10.30
C LEU A 34 7.31 3.47 -11.49
N GLY A 35 6.51 4.47 -11.84
CA GLY A 35 6.85 5.45 -12.88
C GLY A 35 7.93 6.46 -12.44
N PHE A 36 8.22 6.55 -11.15
CA PHE A 36 9.34 7.36 -10.64
C PHE A 36 10.61 6.52 -10.56
N ASP A 37 11.75 7.16 -10.81
CA ASP A 37 13.07 6.55 -10.75
C ASP A 37 13.64 6.65 -9.32
N ILE A 38 12.94 5.99 -8.38
CA ILE A 38 13.30 5.96 -6.96
C ILE A 38 13.87 4.58 -6.56
N PRO A 39 14.81 4.53 -5.61
CA PRO A 39 15.32 3.28 -5.07
C PRO A 39 14.22 2.56 -4.26
N LYS A 40 14.35 1.24 -4.13
CA LYS A 40 13.35 0.37 -3.50
C LYS A 40 13.09 0.73 -2.02
N GLU A 41 14.10 1.21 -1.33
CA GLU A 41 14.01 1.67 0.06
C GLU A 41 13.14 2.93 0.16
N SER A 42 13.38 3.92 -0.70
CA SER A 42 12.55 5.13 -0.77
C SER A 42 11.13 4.82 -1.23
N PHE A 43 10.95 3.84 -2.12
CA PHE A 43 9.64 3.35 -2.52
C PHE A 43 8.86 2.83 -1.32
N VAL A 44 9.45 1.91 -0.55
CA VAL A 44 8.79 1.33 0.64
C VAL A 44 8.55 2.40 1.70
N ALA A 45 9.54 3.25 2.00
CA ALA A 45 9.40 4.32 2.98
C ALA A 45 8.26 5.29 2.61
N THR A 46 8.18 5.70 1.34
CA THR A 46 7.13 6.61 0.86
C THR A 46 5.76 5.92 0.89
N ALA A 47 5.67 4.66 0.48
CA ALA A 47 4.42 3.90 0.53
C ALA A 47 3.92 3.74 1.97
N THR A 48 4.82 3.47 2.92
CA THR A 48 4.50 3.38 4.35
C THR A 48 4.07 4.73 4.91
N ALA A 49 4.79 5.82 4.59
CA ALA A 49 4.41 7.16 5.02
C ALA A 49 3.01 7.55 4.53
N ILE A 50 2.69 7.28 3.26
CA ILE A 50 1.35 7.53 2.71
C ILE A 50 0.30 6.65 3.43
N ALA A 51 0.60 5.39 3.71
CA ALA A 51 -0.33 4.51 4.44
C ALA A 51 -0.64 5.06 5.84
N LEU A 52 0.37 5.50 6.59
CA LEU A 52 0.19 6.12 7.90
C LEU A 52 -0.69 7.36 7.85
N MET A 53 -0.52 8.22 6.84
CA MET A 53 -1.36 9.41 6.67
C MET A 53 -2.81 9.04 6.36
N VAL A 54 -3.03 8.01 5.54
CA VAL A 54 -4.38 7.50 5.23
C VAL A 54 -5.03 6.89 6.46
N ASP A 55 -4.30 6.10 7.23
CA ASP A 55 -4.80 5.49 8.46
C ASP A 55 -5.12 6.55 9.51
N ALA A 56 -4.27 7.58 9.65
CA ALA A 56 -4.54 8.72 10.52
C ALA A 56 -5.84 9.47 10.14
N ALA A 57 -6.16 9.56 8.85
CA ALA A 57 -7.42 10.15 8.39
C ALA A 57 -8.63 9.23 8.59
N ARG A 58 -8.45 7.90 8.52
CA ARG A 58 -9.53 6.91 8.63
C ARG A 58 -9.91 6.57 10.06
N MET A 59 -8.92 6.41 10.94
CA MET A 59 -9.13 5.94 12.30
C MET A 59 -10.16 6.77 13.09
N PRO A 60 -10.15 8.13 13.06
CA PRO A 60 -11.18 8.92 13.75
C PRO A 60 -12.59 8.63 13.24
N VAL A 61 -12.75 8.45 11.93
CA VAL A 61 -14.05 8.15 11.31
C VAL A 61 -14.53 6.77 11.70
N TYR A 62 -13.63 5.77 11.72
CA TYR A 62 -13.96 4.42 12.17
C TYR A 62 -14.34 4.41 13.66
N PHE A 63 -13.59 5.09 14.53
CA PHE A 63 -13.95 5.19 15.95
C PHE A 63 -15.29 5.91 16.20
N ALA A 64 -15.65 6.88 15.38
CA ALA A 64 -16.90 7.61 15.53
C ALA A 64 -18.13 6.82 15.02
N ASN A 65 -17.95 5.99 13.99
CA ASN A 65 -19.06 5.29 13.32
C ASN A 65 -19.20 3.81 13.70
N ASP A 66 -18.11 3.13 14.04
CA ASP A 66 -18.15 1.71 14.39
C ASP A 66 -18.35 1.51 15.90
N ARG A 67 -19.40 0.76 16.26
CA ARG A 67 -19.69 0.31 17.63
C ARG A 67 -19.10 -1.07 17.93
N THR A 68 -18.04 -1.45 17.22
CA THR A 68 -17.41 -2.76 17.36
C THR A 68 -16.76 -2.88 18.73
N ASP A 69 -16.99 -4.00 19.43
CA ASP A 69 -16.31 -4.29 20.69
C ASP A 69 -14.85 -4.64 20.44
N LEU A 70 -14.02 -3.60 20.32
CA LEU A 70 -12.57 -3.70 20.19
C LEU A 70 -11.93 -4.38 21.39
N ALA A 71 -12.55 -4.29 22.57
CA ALA A 71 -12.05 -4.94 23.77
C ALA A 71 -12.16 -6.46 23.64
N GLY A 72 -13.20 -7.00 22.99
CA GLY A 72 -13.31 -8.43 22.67
C GLY A 72 -12.28 -8.94 21.66
N LEU A 73 -11.67 -8.06 20.86
CA LEU A 73 -10.72 -8.40 19.78
C LEU A 73 -9.25 -8.20 20.17
N TRP A 74 -8.96 -7.84 21.42
CA TRP A 74 -7.61 -7.47 21.89
C TRP A 74 -6.53 -8.51 21.51
N ALA A 75 -6.85 -9.81 21.60
CA ALA A 75 -5.90 -10.88 21.28
C ALA A 75 -5.58 -10.92 19.78
N ALA A 76 -6.60 -10.76 18.91
CA ALA A 76 -6.40 -10.72 17.47
C ALA A 76 -5.58 -9.48 17.06
N VAL A 77 -5.84 -8.33 17.69
CA VAL A 77 -5.07 -7.10 17.46
C VAL A 77 -3.61 -7.29 17.87
N LEU A 78 -3.33 -7.88 19.04
CA LEU A 78 -1.96 -8.15 19.47
C LEU A 78 -1.22 -9.10 18.53
N ILE A 79 -1.88 -10.18 18.08
CA ILE A 79 -1.29 -11.12 17.12
C ILE A 79 -1.01 -10.41 15.79
N ALA A 80 -1.94 -9.57 15.31
CA ALA A 80 -1.75 -8.79 14.09
C ALA A 80 -0.57 -7.81 14.25
N CYS A 81 -0.46 -7.10 15.37
CA CYS A 81 0.66 -6.21 15.66
C CYS A 81 1.99 -6.97 15.69
N ALA A 82 2.05 -8.11 16.36
CA ALA A 82 3.24 -8.96 16.38
C ALA A 82 3.61 -9.45 14.98
N GLY A 83 2.62 -9.85 14.18
CA GLY A 83 2.79 -10.24 12.79
C GLY A 83 3.34 -9.11 11.91
N VAL A 84 2.83 -7.88 12.07
CA VAL A 84 3.34 -6.69 11.37
C VAL A 84 4.79 -6.39 11.76
N VAL A 85 5.13 -6.45 13.04
CA VAL A 85 6.51 -6.24 13.51
C VAL A 85 7.44 -7.31 12.93
N ALA A 86 7.10 -8.58 13.10
CA ALA A 86 7.90 -9.69 12.58
C ALA A 86 8.04 -9.63 11.06
N GLY A 87 6.95 -9.35 10.35
CA GLY A 87 6.91 -9.21 8.90
C GLY A 87 7.73 -8.02 8.39
N THR A 88 7.72 -6.89 9.10
CA THR A 88 8.50 -5.70 8.72
C THR A 88 9.99 -5.94 8.92
N LEU A 89 10.38 -6.54 10.05
CA LEU A 89 11.79 -6.87 10.32
C LEU A 89 12.33 -7.92 9.34
N GLY A 90 11.55 -8.98 9.06
CA GLY A 90 11.90 -9.98 8.05
C GLY A 90 11.93 -9.38 6.64
N GLY A 91 10.95 -8.55 6.32
CA GLY A 91 10.81 -7.86 5.03
C GLY A 91 11.98 -6.91 4.75
N ASP A 92 12.43 -6.12 5.73
CA ASP A 92 13.59 -5.24 5.56
C ASP A 92 14.86 -6.02 5.19
N LYS A 93 15.09 -7.15 5.86
CA LYS A 93 16.24 -8.02 5.58
C LYS A 93 16.22 -8.59 4.16
N ILE A 94 15.04 -8.98 3.68
CA ILE A 94 14.84 -9.46 2.30
C ILE A 94 15.03 -8.31 1.32
N LEU A 95 14.41 -7.15 1.58
CA LEU A 95 14.44 -5.98 0.72
C LEU A 95 15.87 -5.51 0.45
N ARG A 96 16.71 -5.44 1.50
CA ARG A 96 18.13 -5.05 1.38
C ARG A 96 18.94 -5.96 0.47
N ARG A 97 18.59 -7.26 0.38
CA ARG A 97 19.27 -8.24 -0.46
C ARG A 97 18.73 -8.31 -1.89
N LEU A 98 17.59 -7.65 -2.15
CA LEU A 98 16.87 -7.77 -3.41
C LEU A 98 17.43 -6.77 -4.45
N PRO A 99 17.79 -7.21 -5.67
CA PRO A 99 18.16 -6.29 -6.74
C PRO A 99 17.00 -5.36 -7.12
N GLU A 100 17.28 -4.10 -7.47
CA GLU A 100 16.24 -3.11 -7.81
C GLU A 100 15.38 -3.53 -9.00
N VAL A 101 16.01 -4.13 -10.02
CA VAL A 101 15.32 -4.64 -11.21
C VAL A 101 14.33 -5.74 -10.83
N LEU A 102 14.73 -6.64 -9.93
CA LEU A 102 13.87 -7.72 -9.47
C LEU A 102 12.73 -7.18 -8.61
N PHE A 103 13.00 -6.23 -7.70
CA PHE A 103 11.98 -5.55 -6.91
C PHE A 103 10.90 -4.93 -7.82
N ARG A 104 11.30 -4.10 -8.79
CA ARG A 104 10.37 -3.44 -9.71
C ARG A 104 9.56 -4.45 -10.54
N ARG A 105 10.19 -5.55 -10.97
CA ARG A 105 9.51 -6.62 -11.74
C ARG A 105 8.49 -7.35 -10.87
N LEU A 106 8.82 -7.68 -9.62
CA LEU A 106 7.92 -8.33 -8.68
C LEU A 106 6.71 -7.44 -8.37
N VAL A 107 6.93 -6.17 -8.01
CA VAL A 107 5.85 -5.23 -7.73
C VAL A 107 4.94 -5.05 -8.96
N SER A 108 5.51 -4.90 -10.15
CA SER A 108 4.75 -4.81 -11.41
C SER A 108 3.89 -6.06 -11.66
N LEU A 109 4.46 -7.25 -11.49
CA LEU A 109 3.75 -8.53 -11.65
C LEU A 109 2.63 -8.67 -10.63
N LEU A 110 2.86 -8.30 -9.37
CA LEU A 110 1.84 -8.34 -8.32
C LEU A 110 0.66 -7.40 -8.65
N ILE A 111 0.94 -6.16 -9.05
CA ILE A 111 -0.11 -5.20 -9.44
C ILE A 111 -0.89 -5.71 -10.66
N LEU A 112 -0.21 -6.23 -11.68
CA LEU A 112 -0.84 -6.76 -12.88
C LEU A 112 -1.72 -7.97 -12.57
N SER A 113 -1.21 -8.89 -11.75
CA SER A 113 -1.97 -10.07 -11.30
C SER A 113 -3.20 -9.69 -10.49
N LEU A 114 -3.09 -8.69 -9.60
CA LEU A 114 -4.20 -8.18 -8.80
C LEU A 114 -5.26 -7.53 -9.71
N GLY A 115 -4.83 -6.73 -10.69
CA GLY A 115 -5.72 -6.13 -11.68
C GLY A 115 -6.47 -7.18 -12.51
N LEU A 116 -5.77 -8.21 -12.99
CA LEU A 116 -6.37 -9.31 -13.73
C LEU A 116 -7.35 -10.11 -12.86
N PHE A 117 -6.98 -10.40 -11.62
CA PHE A 117 -7.84 -11.07 -10.65
C PHE A 117 -9.13 -10.28 -10.39
N MET A 118 -9.03 -8.96 -10.19
CA MET A 118 -10.22 -8.11 -10.01
C MET A 118 -11.10 -8.11 -11.26
N LEU A 119 -10.52 -8.08 -12.46
CA LEU A 119 -11.27 -8.12 -13.72
C LEU A 119 -12.03 -9.44 -13.90
N LEU A 120 -11.39 -10.57 -13.56
CA LEU A 120 -12.02 -11.89 -13.64
C LEU A 120 -13.11 -12.06 -12.58
N ARG A 121 -12.88 -11.58 -11.35
CA ARG A 121 -13.88 -11.63 -10.26
C ARG A 121 -15.12 -10.79 -10.57
N LEU A 122 -14.97 -9.66 -11.28
CA LEU A 122 -16.10 -8.82 -11.68
C LEU A 122 -16.99 -9.45 -12.76
N ARG A 123 -16.50 -10.49 -13.43
CA ARG A 123 -17.20 -11.21 -14.51
C ARG A 123 -17.93 -12.46 -14.02
N GLY A 124 -17.79 -12.83 -12.75
CA GLY A 124 -18.42 -14.00 -12.12
C GLY A 124 -19.48 -13.65 -11.10
#